data_AF-A0A959ILF7-F1
#
_entry.id   AF-A0A959ILF7-F1
#
_cell.length_a   1.000
_cell.length_b   1.000
_cell.length_c   1.000
_cell.angle_alpha   90.00
_cell.angle_beta   90.00
_cell.angle_gamma   90.00
#
_symmetry.space_group_name_H-M   'P 1'
#
loop_
_entity.id
_entity.type
_entity.pdbx_description
1 polymer ?
#
loop_
_entity_poly.entity_id
_entity_poly.type
_entity_poly.pdbx_seq_one_letter_code
_entity_poly.pdbx_strand_id
1 'polypeptide(L)'
;MKEPCWMELLEEAPVAVQSCVLYFQERYPGSWQAKLLDSDAILRYLDSKDFEITVATFGIPNRQDWFCEVIFQGTLLKHERNFATYELAADEAIITAFRKLETTLSS
;
A
#
# COMPACT_ATOMS: atom_id res chain seq x y z
N MET A 1 -10.47 12.20 14.83
CA MET A 1 -10.28 10.94 14.08
C MET A 1 -9.54 11.32 12.83
N LYS A 2 -8.34 10.76 12.59
CA LYS A 2 -7.71 10.88 11.27
C LYS A 2 -8.63 10.23 10.26
N GLU A 3 -8.80 10.83 9.10
CA GLU A 3 -9.49 10.19 8.00
C GLU A 3 -8.79 8.84 7.69
N PRO A 4 -9.54 7.80 7.30
CA PRO A 4 -8.92 6.57 6.85
C PRO A 4 -7.99 6.90 5.68
N CYS A 5 -6.73 6.46 5.75
CA CYS A 5 -5.71 6.70 4.71
C CYS A 5 -6.23 6.37 3.29
N TRP A 6 -7.14 5.40 3.15
CA TRP A 6 -7.74 5.07 1.86
C TRP A 6 -8.65 6.15 1.26
N MET A 7 -9.23 7.06 2.06
CA MET A 7 -10.02 8.19 1.54
C MET A 7 -9.14 9.23 0.87
N GLU A 8 -8.00 9.59 1.50
CA GLU A 8 -6.99 10.47 0.88
C GLU A 8 -6.45 9.82 -0.41
N LEU A 9 -6.18 8.51 -0.37
CA LEU A 9 -5.79 7.74 -1.56
C LEU A 9 -6.84 7.75 -2.67
N LEU A 10 -8.15 7.75 -2.34
CA LEU A 10 -9.22 7.79 -3.33
C LEU A 10 -9.22 9.10 -4.12
N GLU A 11 -8.82 10.21 -3.48
CA GLU A 11 -8.67 11.49 -4.18
C GLU A 11 -7.46 11.49 -5.13
N GLU A 12 -6.37 10.81 -4.75
CA GLU A 12 -5.13 10.78 -5.53
C GLU A 12 -5.11 9.74 -6.67
N ALA A 13 -5.71 8.57 -6.46
CA ALA A 13 -5.67 7.42 -7.35
C ALA A 13 -7.05 6.72 -7.42
N PRO A 14 -8.09 7.42 -7.92
CA PRO A 14 -9.48 7.00 -7.78
C PRO A 14 -9.78 5.65 -8.42
N VAL A 15 -9.26 5.38 -9.62
CA VAL A 15 -9.57 4.14 -10.36
C VAL A 15 -8.88 2.95 -9.71
N ALA A 16 -7.63 3.12 -9.30
CA ALA A 16 -6.85 2.09 -8.63
C ALA A 16 -7.44 1.73 -7.26
N VAL A 17 -7.88 2.73 -6.48
CA VAL A 17 -8.55 2.51 -5.20
C VAL A 17 -9.92 1.86 -5.39
N GLN A 18 -10.72 2.28 -6.37
CA GLN A 18 -12.00 1.63 -6.67
C GLN A 18 -11.81 0.15 -7.05
N SER A 19 -10.78 -0.16 -7.83
CA SER A 19 -10.44 -1.55 -8.18
C SER A 19 -10.07 -2.37 -6.94
N CYS A 20 -9.34 -1.78 -5.99
CA CYS A 20 -9.04 -2.40 -4.70
C CYS A 20 -10.31 -2.65 -3.88
N VAL A 21 -11.19 -1.65 -3.76
CA VAL A 21 -12.47 -1.77 -3.05
C VAL A 21 -13.31 -2.90 -3.63
N LEU A 22 -13.45 -2.98 -4.95
CA LEU A 22 -14.19 -4.05 -5.62
C LEU A 22 -13.58 -5.43 -5.30
N TYR A 23 -12.26 -5.57 -5.37
CA TYR A 23 -11.58 -6.81 -4.99
C TYR A 23 -11.91 -7.26 -3.55
N PHE A 24 -11.91 -6.32 -2.60
CA PHE A 24 -12.25 -6.63 -1.21
C PHE A 24 -13.74 -6.95 -1.02
N GLN A 25 -14.63 -6.25 -1.72
CA GLN A 25 -16.07 -6.51 -1.67
C GLN A 25 -16.41 -7.91 -2.16
N GLU A 26 -15.80 -8.35 -3.25
CA GLU A 26 -16.01 -9.68 -3.82
C GLU A 26 -15.46 -10.78 -2.89
N ARG A 27 -14.29 -10.56 -2.30
CA ARG A 27 -13.58 -11.59 -1.53
C ARG A 27 -13.98 -11.66 -0.06
N TYR A 28 -14.49 -10.57 0.51
CA TYR A 28 -14.90 -10.47 1.91
C TYR A 28 -16.30 -9.85 2.07
N PRO A 29 -17.37 -10.50 1.59
CA PRO A 29 -18.74 -9.99 1.71
C PRO A 29 -19.09 -9.67 3.18
N GLY A 30 -19.62 -8.47 3.42
CA GLY A 30 -20.05 -8.02 4.75
C GLY A 30 -18.92 -7.65 5.72
N SER A 31 -17.65 -7.76 5.35
CA SER A 31 -16.51 -7.36 6.21
C SER A 31 -15.40 -6.61 5.46
N TRP A 32 -15.58 -6.31 4.17
CA TRP A 32 -14.58 -5.68 3.31
C TRP A 32 -14.08 -4.33 3.85
N GLN A 33 -14.92 -3.53 4.50
CA GLN A 33 -14.49 -2.23 5.07
C GLN A 33 -13.43 -2.41 6.14
N ALA A 34 -13.59 -3.40 7.02
CA ALA A 34 -12.61 -3.68 8.06
C ALA A 34 -11.30 -4.22 7.47
N LYS A 35 -11.37 -4.95 6.35
CA LYS A 35 -10.20 -5.41 5.62
C LYS A 35 -9.45 -4.27 4.93
N LEU A 36 -10.16 -3.27 4.41
CA LEU A 36 -9.55 -2.10 3.76
C LEU A 36 -8.88 -1.13 4.76
N LEU A 37 -9.04 -1.35 6.07
CA LEU A 37 -8.34 -0.58 7.11
C LEU A 37 -7.01 -1.24 7.54
N ASP A 38 -6.73 -2.44 7.04
CA ASP A 38 -5.54 -3.21 7.38
C ASP A 38 -4.53 -3.11 6.22
N SER A 39 -3.38 -2.47 6.49
CA SER A 39 -2.31 -2.29 5.50
C SER A 39 -1.84 -3.62 4.94
N ASP A 40 -1.76 -4.69 5.74
CA ASP A 40 -1.35 -6.02 5.28
C ASP A 40 -2.31 -6.59 4.24
N ALA A 41 -3.61 -6.29 4.39
CA ALA A 41 -4.60 -6.73 3.43
C ALA A 41 -4.39 -6.01 2.09
N ILE A 42 -4.23 -4.68 2.12
CA ILE A 42 -3.99 -3.87 0.91
C ILE A 42 -2.70 -4.31 0.21
N LEU A 43 -1.62 -4.56 0.96
CA LEU A 43 -0.36 -5.05 0.42
C LEU A 43 -0.54 -6.38 -0.34
N ARG A 44 -1.39 -7.29 0.15
CA ARG A 44 -1.73 -8.52 -0.60
C ARG A 44 -2.53 -8.27 -1.88
N TYR A 45 -3.38 -7.24 -1.91
CA TYR A 45 -4.03 -6.85 -3.16
C TYR A 45 -2.99 -6.33 -4.16
N LEU A 46 -2.05 -5.51 -3.72
CA LEU A 46 -0.98 -4.96 -4.58
C LEU A 46 -0.06 -6.07 -5.11
N ASP A 47 0.25 -7.09 -4.31
CA ASP A 47 0.96 -8.30 -4.74
C ASP A 47 0.24 -9.00 -5.91
N SER A 48 -1.10 -9.07 -5.88
CA SER A 48 -1.90 -9.59 -7.00
C SER A 48 -1.89 -8.71 -8.27
N LYS A 49 -1.24 -7.53 -8.21
CA LYS A 49 -1.07 -6.56 -9.29
C LYS A 49 0.40 -6.39 -9.69
N ASP A 50 1.22 -7.43 -9.51
CA ASP A 50 2.65 -7.46 -9.88
C ASP A 50 3.52 -6.43 -9.12
N PHE A 51 3.10 -6.02 -7.92
CA PHE A 51 3.95 -5.25 -7.01
C PHE A 51 4.67 -6.16 -6.03
N GLU A 52 5.98 -6.03 -5.97
CA GLU A 52 6.79 -6.59 -4.88
C GLU A 52 7.04 -5.47 -3.87
N ILE A 53 6.41 -5.58 -2.70
CA ILE A 53 6.53 -4.58 -1.63
C ILE A 53 7.21 -5.22 -0.42
N THR A 54 8.33 -4.63 -0.01
CA THR A 54 9.02 -5.00 1.23
C THR A 54 8.83 -3.90 2.25
N VAL A 55 8.35 -4.25 3.44
CA VAL A 55 8.35 -3.35 4.61
C VAL A 55 9.04 -4.08 5.76
N ALA A 56 10.17 -3.57 6.21
CA ALA A 56 11.00 -4.25 7.19
C ALA A 56 11.78 -3.28 8.08
N THR A 57 12.30 -3.81 9.18
CA THR A 57 13.20 -3.06 10.07
C THR A 57 14.65 -3.29 9.67
N PHE A 58 15.48 -2.25 9.81
CA PHE A 58 16.92 -2.42 9.71
C PHE A 58 17.50 -2.78 11.09
N GLY A 59 18.19 -3.92 11.19
CA GLY A 59 18.67 -4.50 12.45
C GLY A 59 19.90 -3.79 13.05
N ILE A 60 19.80 -2.51 13.39
CA ILE A 60 20.81 -1.84 14.22
C ILE A 60 20.34 -1.82 15.69
N PRO A 61 21.18 -2.25 16.65
CA PRO A 61 20.88 -2.09 18.07
C PRO A 61 20.56 -0.62 18.39
N ASN A 62 19.41 -0.37 19.03
CA ASN A 62 18.91 0.95 19.46
C ASN A 62 18.39 1.90 18.37
N ARG A 63 18.13 1.42 17.15
CA ARG A 63 17.46 2.20 16.11
C ARG A 63 16.44 1.34 15.36
N GLN A 64 15.15 1.54 15.64
CA GLN A 64 14.08 0.93 14.86
C GLN A 64 13.74 1.86 13.69
N ASP A 65 14.54 1.82 12.64
CA ASP A 65 14.17 2.45 11.36
C ASP A 65 13.43 1.40 10.54
N TRP A 66 12.12 1.60 10.36
CA TRP A 66 11.40 0.92 9.32
C TRP A 66 11.78 1.50 7.96
N PHE A 67 11.77 0.65 6.94
CA PHE A 67 11.95 1.04 5.55
C PHE A 67 10.92 0.35 4.69
N CYS A 68 10.66 0.93 3.52
CA CYS A 68 9.88 0.30 2.48
C CYS A 68 10.63 0.30 1.14
N GLU A 69 10.36 -0.74 0.35
CA GLU A 69 10.80 -0.86 -1.03
C GLU A 69 9.61 -1.28 -1.88
N VAL A 70 9.39 -0.57 -2.99
CA VAL A 70 8.29 -0.82 -3.92
C VAL A 70 8.88 -1.09 -5.30
N ILE A 71 8.68 -2.30 -5.79
CA ILE A 71 9.08 -2.74 -7.13
C ILE A 71 7.83 -3.09 -7.91
N PHE A 72 7.74 -2.65 -9.17
CA PHE A 72 6.66 -3.01 -10.07
C PHE A 72 7.25 -3.58 -11.35
N GLN A 73 6.89 -4.83 -11.67
CA GLN A 73 7.37 -5.54 -12.85
C GLN A 73 8.92 -5.50 -12.98
N GLY A 74 9.61 -5.77 -11.86
CA GLY A 74 11.08 -5.77 -11.78
C GLY A 74 11.75 -4.38 -11.80
N THR A 75 10.98 -3.29 -11.86
CA THR A 75 11.51 -1.92 -11.79
C THR A 75 11.34 -1.35 -10.39
N LEU A 76 12.43 -0.94 -9.75
CA LEU A 76 12.39 -0.22 -8.48
C LEU A 76 11.70 1.14 -8.67
N LEU A 77 10.56 1.32 -8.03
CA LEU A 77 9.82 2.59 -8.02
C LEU A 77 10.27 3.48 -6.87
N LYS A 78 10.45 2.88 -5.68
CA LYS A 78 10.78 3.62 -4.48
C LYS A 78 11.53 2.76 -3.48
N HIS A 79 12.51 3.39 -2.83
CA HIS A 79 13.16 2.90 -1.63
C HIS A 79 13.23 4.06 -0.64
N GLU A 80 12.62 3.92 0.53
CA GLU A 80 12.63 4.95 1.58
C GLU A 80 12.81 4.36 2.96
N ARG A 81 13.46 5.10 3.86
CA ARG A 81 13.90 4.65 5.18
C ARG A 81 13.59 5.69 6.24
N ASN A 82 13.82 5.31 7.50
CA ASN A 82 13.64 6.15 8.70
C ASN A 82 12.17 6.37 9.09
N PHE A 83 11.29 5.41 8.77
CA PHE A 83 9.94 5.44 9.30
C PHE A 83 9.96 5.01 10.76
N ALA A 84 9.19 5.72 11.60
CA ALA A 84 9.10 5.44 13.02
C ALA A 84 8.30 4.17 13.33
N THR A 85 7.41 3.75 12.44
CA THR A 85 6.56 2.57 12.62
C THR A 85 6.39 1.80 11.31
N TYR A 86 5.89 0.56 11.42
CA TYR A 86 5.50 -0.27 10.29
C TYR A 86 4.45 0.42 9.43
N GLU A 87 3.41 0.96 10.08
CA GLU A 87 2.24 1.55 9.42
C GLU A 87 2.66 2.73 8.55
N LEU A 88 3.56 3.60 9.03
CA LEU A 88 4.06 4.72 8.22
C LEU A 88 4.83 4.25 6.97
N ALA A 89 5.64 3.19 7.10
CA ALA A 89 6.38 2.63 5.98
C ALA A 89 5.44 1.93 4.97
N ALA A 90 4.43 1.22 5.48
CA ALA A 90 3.42 0.56 4.66
C ALA A 90 2.53 1.57 3.94
N ASP A 91 2.07 2.63 4.61
CA ASP A 91 1.26 3.69 4.01
C ASP A 91 2.01 4.35 2.84
N GLU A 92 3.29 4.68 3.02
CA GLU A 92 4.11 5.25 1.94
C GLU A 92 4.26 4.29 0.75
N ALA A 93 4.44 3.00 1.03
CA ALA A 93 4.51 1.98 -0.01
C ALA A 93 3.19 1.83 -0.78
N ILE A 94 2.07 1.84 -0.06
CA ILE A 94 0.72 1.73 -0.59
C ILE A 94 0.38 2.95 -1.47
N ILE A 95 0.69 4.17 -1.00
CA ILE A 95 0.52 5.41 -1.78
C ILE A 95 1.30 5.33 -3.09
N THR A 96 2.58 4.94 -3.01
CA THR A 96 3.43 4.81 -4.19
C THR A 96 2.87 3.80 -5.18
N ALA A 97 2.42 2.64 -4.70
CA ALA A 97 1.88 1.57 -5.53
C ALA A 97 0.55 1.97 -6.19
N PHE A 98 -0.38 2.60 -5.45
CA PHE A 98 -1.64 3.05 -6.01
C PHE A 98 -1.47 4.11 -7.08
N ARG A 99 -0.59 5.11 -6.85
CA ARG A 99 -0.27 6.12 -7.86
C ARG A 99 0.30 5.47 -9.13
N LYS A 100 1.17 4.47 -8.99
CA LYS A 100 1.68 3.73 -10.16
C LYS A 100 0.57 2.96 -10.86
N LEU A 101 -0.30 2.28 -10.12
CA LEU A 101 -1.40 1.50 -10.70
C LEU A 101 -2.38 2.41 -11.45
N GLU A 102 -2.69 3.59 -10.92
CA GLU A 102 -3.54 4.60 -11.56
C GLU A 102 -3.02 4.98 -12.95
N THR A 103 -1.70 5.22 -13.07
CA THR A 103 -1.09 5.53 -14.38
C THR A 103 -1.21 4.37 -15.37
N THR A 104 -1.23 3.13 -14.87
CA THR A 104 -1.30 1.92 -15.70
C THR A 104 -2.73 1.65 -16.17
N LEU A 105 -3.73 1.90 -15.32
CA LEU A 105 -5.15 1.75 -15.66
C LEU A 105 -5.67 2.86 -16.58
N SER A 106 -5.00 4.02 -16.59
CA SER A 106 -5.35 5.16 -17.43
C SER A 106 -4.67 5.16 -18.81
N SER A 107 -3.77 4.20 -19.07
CA SER A 107 -3.02 4.05 -20.33
C SER A 107 -3.71 3.06 -21.26
#